data_AF-A0A8T6SGG2-F1
#
_entry.id   AF-A0A8T6SGG2-F1
#
_cell.length_a   1.000
_cell.length_b   1.000
_cell.length_c   1.000
_cell.angle_alpha   90.00
_cell.angle_beta   90.00
_cell.angle_gamma   90.00
#
_symmetry.space_group_name_H-M   'P 1'
#
loop_
_entity.id
_entity.type
_entity.pdbx_description
1 polymer ?
#
loop_
_entity_poly.entity_id
_entity_poly.type
_entity_poly.pdbx_seq_one_letter_code
_entity_poly.pdbx_strand_id
1 'polypeptide(L)' 'QGYSEHQLGTTVDLTTTEIGGPYESFAGTEAYEWLQKHAHRYGFILSYPEENEFYIFEPWHWRFVGTDLARDLERHDETF' A
#
# COMPACT_ATOMS: atom_id res chain seq x y z
N GLN A 1 15.81 -14.61 0.05
CA GLN A 1 14.79 -15.21 -0.86
C GLN A 1 13.75 -15.93 -0.02
N GLY A 2 12.45 -15.81 -0.34
CA GLY A 2 11.37 -16.48 0.41
C GLY A 2 10.62 -15.60 1.42
N TYR A 3 10.91 -14.30 1.48
CA TYR A 3 10.32 -13.36 2.44
C TYR A 3 9.56 -12.21 1.77
N SER A 4 9.45 -12.20 0.43
CA SER A 4 8.74 -11.14 -0.28
C SER A 4 7.25 -11.43 -0.35
N GLU A 5 6.41 -10.45 -0.02
CA GLU A 5 4.95 -10.57 -0.13
C GLU A 5 4.49 -10.83 -1.57
N HIS A 6 5.22 -10.36 -2.59
CA HIS A 6 4.91 -10.65 -4.00
C HIS A 6 4.93 -12.15 -4.30
N GLN A 7 5.71 -12.96 -3.57
CA GLN A 7 5.77 -14.41 -3.77
C GLN A 7 4.44 -15.10 -3.39
N LEU A 8 3.60 -14.43 -2.59
CA LEU A 8 2.27 -14.92 -2.23
C LEU A 8 1.22 -14.63 -3.33
N GLY A 9 1.55 -13.77 -4.31
CA GLY A 9 0.61 -13.35 -5.35
C GLY A 9 -0.50 -12.41 -4.84
N THR A 10 -0.33 -11.83 -3.65
CA THR A 10 -1.32 -10.94 -3.02
C THR A 10 -0.89 -9.47 -3.03
N THR A 11 0.17 -9.11 -3.71
CA THR A 11 0.80 -7.79 -3.61
C THR A 11 1.08 -7.23 -5.00
N VAL A 12 0.79 -5.94 -5.16
CA VAL A 12 1.00 -5.20 -6.40
C VAL A 12 1.69 -3.87 -6.13
N ASP A 13 2.56 -3.49 -7.05
CA ASP A 13 3.14 -2.15 -7.08
C ASP A 13 2.30 -1.26 -7.98
N LEU A 14 1.82 -0.14 -7.43
CA LEU A 14 0.98 0.83 -8.12
C LEU A 14 1.72 2.14 -8.33
N THR A 15 1.51 2.74 -9.49
CA THR A 15 2.05 4.05 -9.84
C THR A 15 1.15 4.75 -10.87
N THR A 16 1.49 5.98 -11.23
CA THR A 16 0.81 6.79 -12.26
C THR A 16 1.83 7.33 -13.25
N THR A 17 1.40 7.62 -14.48
CA THR A 17 2.23 8.28 -15.51
C THR A 17 2.66 9.70 -15.13
N GLU A 18 2.04 10.29 -14.10
CA GLU A 18 2.39 11.60 -13.56
C GLU A 18 3.74 11.60 -12.83
N ILE A 19 4.18 10.45 -12.33
CA ILE A 19 5.52 10.39 -11.71
C ILE A 19 6.58 10.49 -12.80
N GLY A 20 7.37 11.57 -12.76
CA GLY A 20 8.52 11.78 -13.64
C GLY A 20 9.84 11.29 -13.03
N GLY A 21 9.78 10.48 -11.97
CA GLY A 21 10.89 10.20 -11.09
C GLY A 21 10.78 8.84 -10.38
N PRO A 22 11.47 8.67 -9.25
CA PRO A 22 11.52 7.40 -8.55
C PRO A 22 10.16 7.08 -7.90
N TYR A 23 9.90 5.81 -7.56
CA TYR A 23 8.59 5.36 -7.10
C TYR A 23 8.11 6.04 -5.81
N GLU A 24 9.02 6.52 -4.98
CA GLU A 24 8.76 7.33 -3.79
C GLU A 24 7.95 8.59 -4.14
N SER A 25 8.12 9.13 -5.35
CA SER A 25 7.37 10.28 -5.86
C SER A 25 5.88 10.00 -5.98
N PHE A 26 5.47 8.73 -6.00
CA PHE A 26 4.07 8.33 -6.05
C PHE A 26 3.27 8.88 -4.86
N ALA A 27 3.90 9.00 -3.68
CA ALA A 27 3.28 9.56 -2.48
C ALA A 27 2.71 10.98 -2.68
N GLY A 28 3.25 11.75 -3.64
CA GLY A 28 2.82 13.12 -3.94
C GLY A 28 1.69 13.22 -4.97
N THR A 29 1.10 12.11 -5.41
CA THR A 29 0.12 12.07 -6.50
C THR A 29 -1.32 11.99 -6.01
N GLU A 30 -2.28 12.49 -6.80
CA GLU A 30 -3.71 12.34 -6.50
C GLU A 30 -4.13 10.86 -6.46
N ALA A 31 -3.46 10.00 -7.23
CA ALA A 31 -3.70 8.56 -7.24
C ALA A 31 -3.34 7.92 -5.89
N TYR A 32 -2.20 8.30 -5.29
CA TYR A 32 -1.83 7.83 -3.95
C TYR A 32 -2.80 8.34 -2.89
N GLU A 33 -3.18 9.62 -2.93
CA GLU A 33 -4.18 10.18 -2.01
C GLU A 33 -5.53 9.44 -2.12
N TRP A 34 -5.93 9.07 -3.35
CA TRP A 34 -7.14 8.27 -3.57
C TRP A 34 -7.02 6.88 -2.96
N LEU A 35 -5.88 6.21 -3.14
CA LEU A 35 -5.65 4.88 -2.57
C LEU A 35 -5.69 4.91 -1.04
N GLN A 36 -5.02 5.88 -0.40
CA GLN A 36 -5.06 6.06 1.06
C GLN A 36 -6.50 6.13 1.60
N LYS A 37 -7.43 6.76 0.87
CA LYS A 37 -8.84 6.93 1.30
C LYS A 37 -9.76 5.79 0.92
N HIS A 38 -9.37 4.93 -0.03
CA HIS A 38 -10.32 4.04 -0.70
C HIS A 38 -9.85 2.60 -0.90
N ALA A 39 -8.55 2.32 -0.82
CA ALA A 39 -7.99 0.99 -1.07
C ALA A 39 -8.63 -0.09 -0.16
N HIS A 40 -8.89 0.24 1.10
CA HIS A 40 -9.52 -0.68 2.05
C HIS A 40 -10.89 -1.18 1.57
N ARG A 41 -11.63 -0.37 0.79
CA ARG A 41 -12.94 -0.74 0.23
C ARG A 41 -12.85 -1.90 -0.74
N TYR A 42 -11.68 -2.07 -1.36
CA TYR A 42 -11.34 -3.09 -2.34
C TYR A 42 -10.44 -4.20 -1.76
N GLY A 43 -10.17 -4.17 -0.45
CA GLY A 43 -9.39 -5.19 0.24
C GLY A 43 -7.88 -4.99 0.18
N PHE A 44 -7.43 -3.78 -0.19
CA PHE A 44 -6.02 -3.43 -0.22
C PHE A 44 -5.64 -2.52 0.94
N ILE A 45 -4.39 -2.64 1.38
CA ILE A 45 -3.75 -1.78 2.37
C ILE A 45 -2.33 -1.44 1.91
N LEU A 46 -1.75 -0.38 2.46
CA LEU A 46 -0.34 -0.05 2.30
C LEU A 46 0.49 -0.90 3.27
N SER A 47 1.37 -1.78 2.75
CA SER A 47 2.14 -2.67 3.66
C SER A 47 3.23 -1.93 4.43
N TYR A 48 3.86 -0.93 3.81
CA TYR A 48 5.02 -0.24 4.38
C TYR A 48 4.78 1.27 4.46
N PRO A 49 4.02 1.73 5.48
CA PRO A 49 3.80 3.16 5.75
C PRO A 49 5.07 3.85 6.27
N GLU A 50 5.05 5.18 6.38
CA GLU A 50 6.19 5.97 6.88
C GLU A 50 6.63 5.57 8.30
N GLU A 51 5.68 5.14 9.14
CA GLU A 51 5.92 4.77 10.54
C GLU A 51 6.20 3.25 10.72
N ASN A 52 6.75 2.59 9.71
CA ASN A 52 7.15 1.18 9.81
C ASN A 52 8.56 1.03 10.42
N GLU A 53 8.72 0.16 11.43
CA GLU A 53 10.01 -0.10 12.08
C GLU A 53 10.92 -1.08 11.31
N PHE A 54 10.35 -1.92 10.44
CA PHE A 54 11.04 -3.06 9.83
C PHE A 54 11.44 -2.81 8.38
N TYR A 55 10.66 -2.01 7.66
CA TYR A 55 10.86 -1.72 6.24
C TYR A 55 10.84 -0.21 5.97
N ILE A 56 11.49 0.19 4.88
CA ILE A 56 11.41 1.56 4.40
C ILE A 56 9.99 1.87 3.91
N PHE A 57 9.63 3.14 3.90
CA PHE A 57 8.39 3.60 3.29
C PHE A 57 8.36 3.24 1.80
N GLU A 58 7.30 2.54 1.37
CA GLU A 58 7.09 2.16 -0.03
C GLU A 58 5.66 2.56 -0.45
N PRO A 59 5.41 3.81 -0.87
CA PRO A 59 4.06 4.30 -1.23
C PRO A 59 3.41 3.53 -2.37
N TRP A 60 4.20 2.83 -3.18
CA TRP A 60 3.76 2.02 -4.31
C TRP A 60 3.32 0.61 -3.93
N HIS A 61 3.67 0.09 -2.73
CA HIS A 61 3.51 -1.33 -2.40
C HIS A 61 2.20 -1.60 -1.67
N TRP A 62 1.22 -2.18 -2.39
CA TRP A 62 -0.12 -2.43 -1.87
C TRP A 62 -0.44 -3.92 -1.79
N ARG A 63 -0.89 -4.37 -0.62
CA ARG A 63 -1.22 -5.77 -0.36
C ARG A 63 -2.71 -6.00 -0.20
N PHE A 64 -3.21 -7.00 -0.92
CA PHE A 64 -4.54 -7.53 -0.77
C PHE A 64 -4.63 -8.43 0.46
N VAL A 65 -5.55 -8.10 1.37
CA VAL A 65 -5.84 -8.88 2.60
C VAL A 65 -7.32 -9.27 2.73
N GLY A 66 -8.13 -8.95 1.72
CA GLY A 66 -9.57 -9.14 1.73
C GLY A 66 -10.33 -7.93 2.28
N THR A 67 -11.57 -7.74 1.83
CA THR A 67 -12.35 -6.52 2.10
C THR A 67 -12.74 -6.34 3.56
N ASP A 68 -12.94 -7.43 4.29
CA ASP A 68 -13.38 -7.36 5.68
C ASP A 68 -12.21 -6.92 6.57
N LEU A 69 -11.06 -7.60 6.45
CA LEU A 69 -9.86 -7.26 7.21
C LEU A 69 -9.35 -5.85 6.86
N ALA A 70 -9.31 -5.47 5.58
CA ALA A 70 -8.83 -4.14 5.21
C ALA A 70 -9.71 -3.01 5.80
N ARG A 71 -11.04 -3.23 5.87
CA ARG A 71 -11.96 -2.27 6.52
C ARG A 71 -11.81 -2.27 8.04
N ASP A 72 -11.48 -3.40 8.65
CA ASP A 72 -11.22 -3.48 10.09
C ASP A 72 -9.96 -2.70 10.46
N LEU A 73 -8.88 -2.87 9.70
CA LEU A 73 -7.62 -2.14 9.87
C LEU A 73 -7.81 -0.63 9.70
N GLU A 74 -8.47 -0.21 8.60
CA GLU A 74 -8.80 1.21 8.37
C GLU A 74 -9.58 1.83 9.54
N ARG A 75 -10.58 1.11 10.08
CA ARG A 75 -11.42 1.64 11.16
C ARG A 75 -10.69 1.86 12.47
N HIS A 76 -9.62 1.12 12.70
CA HIS A 76 -8.82 1.20 13.92
C HIS A 76 -7.50 1.97 13.72
N ASP A 77 -7.25 2.49 12.51
CA ASP A 77 -5.99 3.13 12.15
C ASP A 77 -4.77 2.20 12.39
N GLU A 78 -4.95 0.92 12.06
CA GLU A 78 -3.95 -0.12 12.25
C GLU A 78 -3.30 -0.53 10.93
N THR A 79 -2.02 -0.84 10.99
CA THR A 79 -1.25 -1.45 9.90
C THR A 79 -0.62 -2.77 10.36
N PHE A 80 0.02 -3.51 9.45
CA PHE A 80 0.85 -4.65 9.84
C PHE A 80 2.22 -4.24 10.37
#